data_AF-A0A430JBK6-F1
#
_entry.id   AF-A0A430JBK6-F1
#
_cell.length_a   1.000
_cell.length_b   1.000
_cell.length_c   1.000
_cell.angle_alpha   90.00
_cell.angle_beta   90.00
_cell.angle_gamma   90.00
#
_symmetry.space_group_name_H-M   'P 1'
#
loop_
_entity.id
_entity.type
_entity.pdbx_description
1 polymer ?
#
loop_
_entity_poly.entity_id
_entity_poly.type
_entity_poly.pdbx_seq_one_letter_code
_entity_poly.pdbx_strand_id
1 'polypeptide(L)'
;MANYSIESSPMQGWGNKLHLFIPHSVLVVNKATNGRSSKSFIDEGRLEEILGIIKNGDYLFIQFGHNDSKVDTERHTSPWGTFHQYLLKYIDGARAKGAHPVLISPLCRRQFDVDGLLLNTHGDYPRSMEALAVQEKVPFIDLCGRSAVAFKEMGNTKSKEWFTWLRAGEHPNYPEGIEDNTHLNEQGAEEVARLVGDAIIKLKLEIG
;
A
#
# COMPACT_ATOMS: atom_id res chain seq x y z
N MET A 1 5.61 -9.91 9.47
CA MET A 1 6.26 -8.66 9.06
C MET A 1 6.33 -8.67 7.55
N ALA A 2 5.88 -7.60 6.87
CA ALA A 2 6.26 -7.40 5.47
C ALA A 2 7.71 -6.91 5.46
N ASN A 3 8.61 -7.84 5.70
CA ASN A 3 10.03 -7.56 5.61
C ASN A 3 10.36 -7.56 4.12
N TYR A 4 10.81 -6.41 3.63
CA TYR A 4 11.79 -6.45 2.56
C TYR A 4 12.91 -7.38 3.03
N SER A 5 13.31 -8.32 2.17
CA SER A 5 14.41 -9.23 2.53
C SER A 5 15.66 -8.41 2.84
N ILE A 6 16.61 -9.00 3.56
CA ILE A 6 17.94 -8.39 3.76
C ILE A 6 18.50 -7.93 2.41
N GLU A 7 18.24 -8.67 1.33
CA GLU A 7 18.66 -8.37 -0.05
C GLU A 7 17.99 -7.13 -0.64
N SER A 8 16.78 -6.76 -0.18
CA SER A 8 16.05 -5.58 -0.66
C SER A 8 16.32 -4.32 0.18
N SER A 9 17.03 -4.43 1.32
CA SER A 9 17.41 -3.28 2.14
C SER A 9 18.16 -2.23 1.30
N PRO A 10 17.86 -0.91 1.43
CA PRO A 10 17.07 -0.28 2.49
C PRO A 10 15.61 -0.01 2.14
N MET A 11 15.01 -0.74 1.19
CA MET A 11 13.59 -0.58 0.88
C MET A 11 12.71 -0.88 2.10
N GLN A 12 11.68 -0.05 2.32
CA GLN A 12 10.77 -0.14 3.45
C GLN A 12 9.31 -0.02 2.99
N GLY A 13 8.42 -0.66 3.75
CA GLY A 13 6.98 -0.60 3.55
C GLY A 13 6.35 0.20 4.68
N TRP A 14 5.46 1.14 4.36
CA TRP A 14 4.82 2.01 5.34
C TRP A 14 4.09 1.23 6.46
N GLY A 15 3.57 0.04 6.16
CA GLY A 15 2.91 -0.81 7.16
C GLY A 15 3.82 -1.20 8.33
N ASN A 16 5.15 -1.18 8.17
CA ASN A 16 6.10 -1.41 9.26
C ASN A 16 6.21 -0.21 10.22
N LYS A 17 5.78 0.98 9.79
CA LYS A 17 5.86 2.23 10.55
C LYS A 17 4.50 2.69 11.10
N LEU A 18 3.39 2.04 10.69
CA LEU A 18 2.03 2.43 11.13
C LEU A 18 1.85 2.46 12.66
N HIS A 19 2.56 1.59 13.39
CA HIS A 19 2.52 1.54 14.85
C HIS A 19 2.93 2.85 15.53
N LEU A 20 3.66 3.74 14.84
CA LEU A 20 4.04 5.06 15.33
C LEU A 20 2.87 6.06 15.34
N PHE A 21 1.79 5.77 14.60
CA PHE A 21 0.69 6.70 14.32
C PHE A 21 -0.69 6.17 14.74
N ILE A 22 -0.72 5.09 15.52
CA ILE A 22 -1.95 4.52 16.09
C ILE A 22 -1.77 4.27 17.61
N PRO A 23 -2.84 4.04 18.38
CA PRO A 23 -2.71 3.78 19.81
C PRO A 23 -1.76 2.61 20.12
N HIS A 24 -0.90 2.78 21.13
CA HIS A 24 0.10 1.78 21.51
C HIS A 24 -0.51 0.47 22.04
N SER A 25 -1.80 0.49 22.40
CA SER A 25 -2.57 -0.70 22.78
C SER A 25 -2.87 -1.63 21.61
N VAL A 26 -2.68 -1.17 20.37
CA VAL A 26 -3.02 -1.90 19.15
C VAL A 26 -1.78 -2.55 18.55
N LEU A 27 -1.85 -3.87 18.34
CA LEU A 27 -0.79 -4.63 17.68
C LEU A 27 -0.90 -4.52 16.16
N VAL A 28 0.13 -4.00 15.49
CA VAL A 28 0.22 -4.00 14.03
C VAL A 28 0.88 -5.29 13.54
N VAL A 29 0.12 -6.12 12.82
CA VAL A 29 0.63 -7.32 12.15
C VAL A 29 0.74 -7.07 10.65
N ASN A 30 1.92 -6.62 10.19
CA ASN A 30 2.14 -6.41 8.77
C ASN A 30 2.33 -7.75 8.01
N LYS A 31 1.40 -8.04 7.10
CA LYS A 31 1.36 -9.26 6.25
C LYS A 31 1.57 -8.97 4.76
N ALA A 32 1.87 -7.72 4.37
CA ALA A 32 2.16 -7.38 2.99
C ALA A 32 3.40 -8.15 2.46
N THR A 33 3.51 -8.30 1.14
CA THR A 33 4.65 -8.97 0.51
C THR A 33 4.94 -8.32 -0.83
N ASN A 34 6.20 -7.99 -1.10
CA ASN A 34 6.58 -7.32 -2.34
C ASN A 34 6.22 -8.17 -3.57
N GLY A 35 5.85 -7.50 -4.66
CA GLY A 35 5.57 -8.12 -5.96
C GLY A 35 4.18 -8.74 -6.11
N ARG A 36 3.35 -8.76 -5.05
CA ARG A 36 2.02 -9.39 -5.09
C ARG A 36 0.93 -8.43 -5.58
N SER A 37 -0.05 -8.99 -6.28
CA SER A 37 -1.32 -8.34 -6.64
C SER A 37 -2.44 -8.84 -5.74
N SER A 38 -3.66 -8.28 -5.87
CA SER A 38 -4.82 -8.81 -5.11
C SER A 38 -5.14 -10.27 -5.48
N LYS A 39 -4.75 -10.68 -6.69
CA LYS A 39 -4.89 -12.05 -7.19
C LYS A 39 -3.78 -12.95 -6.63
N SER A 40 -2.52 -12.64 -6.93
CA SER A 40 -1.42 -13.55 -6.62
C SER A 40 -1.23 -13.76 -5.12
N PHE A 41 -1.58 -12.76 -4.30
CA PHE A 41 -1.55 -12.89 -2.84
C PHE A 41 -2.52 -13.96 -2.32
N ILE A 42 -3.71 -14.07 -2.92
CA ILE A 42 -4.68 -15.13 -2.60
C ILE A 42 -4.21 -16.46 -3.17
N ASP A 43 -3.74 -16.48 -4.42
CA ASP A 43 -3.28 -17.71 -5.06
C ASP A 43 -2.11 -18.38 -4.28
N GLU A 44 -1.32 -17.58 -3.55
CA GLU A 44 -0.25 -18.02 -2.66
C GLU A 44 -0.71 -18.43 -1.25
N GLY A 45 -2.00 -18.41 -0.93
CA GLY A 45 -2.54 -18.80 0.38
C GLY A 45 -2.35 -17.79 1.51
N ARG A 46 -1.92 -16.56 1.19
CA ARG A 46 -1.55 -15.55 2.20
C ARG A 46 -2.76 -14.91 2.86
N LEU A 47 -3.89 -14.82 2.16
CA LEU A 47 -5.13 -14.35 2.77
C LEU A 47 -5.60 -15.34 3.84
N GLU A 48 -5.50 -16.63 3.57
CA GLU A 48 -5.86 -17.69 4.50
C GLU A 48 -5.05 -17.62 5.79
N GLU A 49 -3.75 -17.32 5.71
CA GLU A 49 -2.93 -17.07 6.89
C GLU A 49 -3.45 -15.91 7.76
N ILE A 50 -3.89 -14.82 7.13
CA ILE A 50 -4.46 -13.66 7.83
C ILE A 50 -5.78 -14.07 8.49
N LEU A 51 -6.66 -14.72 7.73
CA LEU A 51 -7.97 -15.16 8.20
C LEU A 51 -7.88 -16.25 9.29
N GLY A 52 -6.74 -16.93 9.40
CA GLY A 52 -6.44 -17.88 10.48
C GLY A 52 -6.11 -17.23 11.82
N ILE A 53 -5.64 -15.97 11.83
CA ILE A 53 -5.21 -15.27 13.05
C ILE A 53 -6.10 -14.08 13.44
N ILE A 54 -6.80 -13.49 12.46
CA ILE A 54 -7.66 -12.33 12.69
C ILE A 54 -8.91 -12.72 13.50
N LYS A 55 -9.32 -11.84 14.41
CA LYS A 55 -10.41 -12.05 15.36
C LYS A 55 -11.50 -11.00 15.19
N ASN A 56 -12.62 -11.23 15.87
CA ASN A 56 -13.72 -10.27 15.94
C ASN A 56 -13.22 -8.95 16.54
N GLY A 57 -13.55 -7.83 15.88
CA GLY A 57 -13.13 -6.48 16.26
C GLY A 57 -11.77 -6.05 15.69
N ASP A 58 -10.96 -6.96 15.13
CA ASP A 58 -9.72 -6.58 14.47
C ASP A 58 -9.99 -5.81 13.17
N TYR A 59 -9.01 -5.04 12.69
CA TYR A 59 -9.07 -4.37 11.40
C TYR A 59 -8.21 -5.08 10.35
N LEU A 60 -8.71 -5.21 9.13
CA LEU A 60 -7.95 -5.66 7.98
C LEU A 60 -7.78 -4.53 6.96
N PHE A 61 -6.60 -3.92 6.94
CA PHE A 61 -6.22 -2.94 5.92
C PHE A 61 -5.74 -3.64 4.64
N ILE A 62 -6.38 -3.32 3.51
CA ILE A 62 -6.19 -3.99 2.22
C ILE A 62 -5.70 -2.94 1.21
N GLN A 63 -4.48 -3.12 0.69
CA GLN A 63 -3.89 -2.23 -0.29
C GLN A 63 -3.27 -3.01 -1.46
N PHE A 64 -3.79 -2.78 -2.67
CA PHE A 64 -3.31 -3.39 -3.91
C PHE A 64 -3.42 -2.40 -5.09
N GLY A 65 -3.08 -2.83 -6.31
CA GLY A 65 -3.15 -2.01 -7.53
C GLY A 65 -1.82 -1.89 -8.28
N HIS A 66 -0.68 -1.82 -7.56
CA HIS A 66 0.63 -1.68 -8.20
C HIS A 66 0.95 -2.85 -9.15
N ASN A 67 0.74 -4.08 -8.68
CA ASN A 67 1.09 -5.29 -9.43
C ASN A 67 -0.10 -5.86 -10.21
N ASP A 68 -1.32 -5.46 -9.86
CA ASP A 68 -2.53 -5.77 -10.61
C ASP A 68 -2.49 -5.23 -12.04
N SER A 69 -1.84 -4.07 -12.23
CA SER A 69 -1.62 -3.43 -13.53
C SER A 69 -0.59 -4.14 -14.43
N LYS A 70 0.13 -5.14 -13.93
CA LYS A 70 1.12 -5.88 -14.72
C LYS A 70 0.43 -6.71 -15.79
N VAL A 71 1.11 -6.91 -16.91
CA VAL A 71 0.58 -7.63 -18.07
C VAL A 71 0.68 -9.15 -17.95
N ASP A 72 1.44 -9.65 -16.98
CA ASP A 72 1.56 -11.09 -16.76
C ASP A 72 0.29 -11.69 -16.15
N THR A 73 -0.03 -12.90 -16.59
CA THR A 73 -1.26 -13.62 -16.22
C THR A 73 -1.32 -13.96 -14.72
N GLU A 74 -0.17 -14.09 -14.07
CA GLU A 74 -0.10 -14.43 -12.66
C GLU A 74 -0.68 -13.31 -11.79
N ARG A 75 -0.32 -12.05 -12.09
CA ARG A 75 -0.69 -10.89 -11.26
C ARG A 75 -1.83 -10.07 -11.81
N HIS A 76 -2.03 -10.05 -13.12
CA HIS A 76 -2.97 -9.14 -13.76
C HIS A 76 -4.40 -9.27 -13.24
N THR A 77 -5.05 -8.13 -12.97
CA THR A 77 -6.50 -8.03 -12.78
C THR A 77 -7.05 -6.82 -13.50
N SER A 78 -8.33 -6.80 -13.90
CA SER A 78 -8.95 -5.62 -14.52
C SER A 78 -9.58 -4.71 -13.45
N PRO A 79 -9.35 -3.37 -13.47
CA PRO A 79 -9.77 -2.46 -12.41
C PRO A 79 -11.25 -2.56 -12.04
N TRP A 80 -12.13 -2.61 -13.05
CA TRP A 80 -13.59 -2.65 -12.90
C TRP A 80 -14.18 -4.07 -12.97
N GLY A 81 -13.34 -5.10 -12.93
CA GLY A 81 -13.75 -6.50 -13.10
C GLY A 81 -13.08 -7.40 -12.09
N THR A 82 -12.05 -8.13 -12.51
CA THR A 82 -11.44 -9.16 -11.66
C THR A 82 -10.79 -8.55 -10.42
N PHE A 83 -10.33 -7.30 -10.46
CA PHE A 83 -9.80 -6.63 -9.28
C PHE A 83 -10.85 -6.55 -8.16
N HIS A 84 -12.08 -6.14 -8.48
CA HIS A 84 -13.19 -6.11 -7.52
C HIS A 84 -13.50 -7.51 -7.00
N GLN A 85 -13.55 -8.50 -7.88
CA GLN A 85 -13.81 -9.90 -7.49
C GLN A 85 -12.79 -10.41 -6.48
N TYR A 86 -11.51 -10.06 -6.63
CA TYR A 86 -10.48 -10.43 -5.66
C TYR A 86 -10.59 -9.61 -4.38
N LEU A 87 -10.77 -8.29 -4.45
CA LEU A 87 -10.95 -7.44 -3.26
C LEU A 87 -12.14 -7.86 -2.38
N LEU A 88 -13.25 -8.30 -3.00
CA LEU A 88 -14.40 -8.83 -2.28
C LEU A 88 -14.04 -10.05 -1.42
N LYS A 89 -13.13 -10.93 -1.87
CA LYS A 89 -12.68 -12.07 -1.05
C LYS A 89 -12.01 -11.63 0.25
N TYR A 90 -11.24 -10.54 0.23
CA TYR A 90 -10.65 -9.98 1.45
C TYR A 90 -11.70 -9.37 2.37
N ILE A 91 -12.63 -8.60 1.80
CA ILE A 91 -13.73 -7.94 2.52
C ILE A 91 -14.61 -8.99 3.21
N ASP A 92 -15.06 -9.98 2.45
CA ASP A 92 -15.94 -11.04 2.93
C ASP A 92 -15.23 -11.95 3.94
N GLY A 93 -13.96 -12.27 3.69
CA GLY A 93 -13.12 -13.02 4.62
C GLY A 93 -12.98 -12.33 5.97
N ALA A 94 -12.70 -11.01 5.99
CA ALA A 94 -12.62 -10.23 7.22
C ALA A 94 -13.97 -10.21 7.95
N ARG A 95 -15.07 -9.92 7.24
CA ARG A 95 -16.43 -9.89 7.81
C ARG A 95 -16.84 -11.22 8.41
N ALA A 96 -16.52 -12.33 7.74
CA ALA A 96 -16.80 -13.67 8.24
C ALA A 96 -16.08 -14.00 9.56
N LYS A 97 -15.00 -13.28 9.88
CA LYS A 97 -14.27 -13.37 11.16
C LYS A 97 -14.72 -12.34 12.19
N GLY A 98 -15.69 -11.49 11.85
CA GLY A 98 -16.11 -10.35 12.67
C GLY A 98 -15.13 -9.18 12.64
N ALA A 99 -14.18 -9.17 11.70
CA ALA A 99 -13.20 -8.10 11.53
C ALA A 99 -13.72 -6.99 10.60
N HIS A 100 -13.13 -5.81 10.73
CA HIS A 100 -13.47 -4.60 9.97
C HIS A 100 -12.51 -4.41 8.78
N PRO A 101 -12.94 -4.68 7.53
CA PRO A 101 -12.11 -4.40 6.38
C PRO A 101 -11.97 -2.88 6.15
N VAL A 102 -10.84 -2.44 5.62
CA VAL A 102 -10.57 -1.07 5.17
C VAL A 102 -9.81 -1.14 3.86
N LEU A 103 -10.30 -0.47 2.81
CA LEU A 103 -9.59 -0.39 1.54
C LEU A 103 -8.67 0.83 1.53
N ILE A 104 -7.45 0.65 1.02
CA ILE A 104 -6.47 1.71 0.83
C ILE A 104 -6.03 1.70 -0.63
N SER A 105 -6.19 2.82 -1.34
CA SER A 105 -5.70 2.94 -2.71
C SER A 105 -4.17 2.79 -2.77
N PRO A 106 -3.58 2.36 -3.90
CA PRO A 106 -2.13 2.24 -3.99
C PRO A 106 -1.46 3.61 -3.75
N LEU A 107 -0.30 3.62 -3.08
CA LEU A 107 0.57 4.79 -3.04
C LEU A 107 0.79 5.33 -4.47
N CYS A 108 0.69 6.64 -4.68
CA CYS A 108 0.97 7.22 -5.99
C CYS A 108 2.43 6.92 -6.38
N ARG A 109 2.68 6.49 -7.63
CA ARG A 109 4.07 6.33 -8.09
C ARG A 109 4.67 7.72 -8.33
N ARG A 110 5.90 7.92 -7.87
CA ARG A 110 6.61 9.19 -8.08
C ARG A 110 7.13 9.29 -9.51
N GLN A 111 6.27 9.71 -10.43
CA GLN A 111 6.64 9.91 -11.83
C GLN A 111 6.22 11.30 -12.30
N PHE A 112 7.20 12.10 -12.70
CA PHE A 112 6.99 13.45 -13.21
C PHE A 112 7.28 13.47 -14.70
N ASP A 113 6.52 14.26 -15.47
CA ASP A 113 6.86 14.57 -16.86
C ASP A 113 7.94 15.66 -16.96
N VAL A 114 8.25 16.05 -18.20
CA VAL A 114 9.27 17.06 -18.52
C VAL A 114 8.92 18.45 -17.98
N ASP A 115 7.64 18.73 -17.76
CA ASP A 115 7.13 20.00 -17.24
C ASP A 115 7.00 19.98 -15.70
N GLY A 116 7.35 18.86 -15.07
CA GLY A 116 7.30 18.69 -13.62
C GLY A 116 5.90 18.35 -13.08
N LEU A 117 4.98 17.91 -13.94
CA LEU A 117 3.66 17.45 -13.52
C LEU A 117 3.69 15.98 -13.14
N LEU A 118 3.06 15.64 -12.01
CA LEU A 118 2.93 14.27 -11.53
C LEU A 118 1.95 13.49 -12.41
N LEU A 119 2.41 12.39 -12.99
CA LEU A 119 1.64 11.53 -13.90
C LEU A 119 0.79 10.51 -13.14
N ASN A 120 -0.44 10.26 -13.64
CA ASN A 120 -1.22 9.12 -13.18
C ASN A 120 -0.71 7.84 -13.84
N THR A 121 -0.10 6.97 -13.05
CA THR A 121 0.48 5.69 -13.50
C THR A 121 -0.36 4.48 -13.12
N HIS A 122 -1.37 4.65 -12.28
CA HIS A 122 -2.23 3.57 -11.78
C HIS A 122 -3.55 3.47 -12.53
N GLY A 123 -3.76 4.28 -13.58
CA GLY A 123 -4.99 4.27 -14.36
C GLY A 123 -6.24 4.36 -13.47
N ASP A 124 -7.15 3.40 -13.66
CA ASP A 124 -8.43 3.36 -12.96
C ASP A 124 -8.42 2.61 -11.61
N TYR A 125 -7.35 1.92 -11.22
CA TYR A 125 -7.36 1.09 -10.00
C TYR A 125 -7.72 1.85 -8.72
N PRO A 126 -7.20 3.07 -8.45
CA PRO A 126 -7.60 3.84 -7.27
C PRO A 126 -9.10 4.18 -7.29
N ARG A 127 -9.60 4.62 -8.44
CA ARG A 127 -11.00 5.03 -8.62
C ARG A 127 -11.96 3.85 -8.55
N SER A 128 -11.58 2.70 -9.12
CA SER A 128 -12.41 1.51 -9.08
C SER A 128 -12.47 0.94 -7.66
N MET A 129 -11.36 0.94 -6.93
CA MET A 129 -11.32 0.57 -5.51
C MET A 129 -12.20 1.48 -4.64
N GLU A 130 -12.16 2.80 -4.87
CA GLU A 130 -13.04 3.75 -4.18
C GLU A 130 -14.53 3.42 -4.44
N ALA A 131 -14.89 3.19 -5.70
CA ALA A 131 -16.25 2.83 -6.08
C ALA A 131 -16.70 1.52 -5.40
N LEU A 132 -15.83 0.51 -5.33
CA LEU A 132 -16.10 -0.72 -4.58
C LEU A 132 -16.27 -0.45 -3.08
N ALA A 133 -15.43 0.39 -2.48
CA ALA A 133 -15.54 0.74 -1.06
C ALA A 133 -16.90 1.37 -0.74
N VAL A 134 -17.38 2.28 -1.60
CA VAL A 134 -18.72 2.88 -1.48
C VAL A 134 -19.81 1.83 -1.61
N GLN A 135 -19.73 0.99 -2.64
CA GLN A 135 -20.71 -0.09 -2.89
C GLN A 135 -20.82 -1.03 -1.68
N GLU A 136 -19.67 -1.47 -1.17
CA GLU A 136 -19.57 -2.43 -0.08
C GLU A 136 -19.71 -1.78 1.29
N LYS A 137 -19.82 -0.45 1.38
CA LYS A 137 -19.86 0.30 2.65
C LYS A 137 -18.65 -0.03 3.54
N VAL A 138 -17.48 -0.04 2.92
CA VAL A 138 -16.17 -0.25 3.57
C VAL A 138 -15.45 1.09 3.64
N PRO A 139 -14.81 1.45 4.77
CA PRO A 139 -14.00 2.66 4.82
C PRO A 139 -12.90 2.66 3.76
N PHE A 140 -12.65 3.83 3.17
CA PHE A 140 -11.67 4.00 2.10
C PHE A 140 -10.65 5.08 2.47
N ILE A 141 -9.37 4.73 2.40
CA ILE A 141 -8.26 5.66 2.53
C ILE A 141 -7.69 5.92 1.14
N ASP A 142 -7.92 7.12 0.61
CA ASP A 142 -7.31 7.56 -0.65
C ASP A 142 -5.83 7.94 -0.43
N LEU A 143 -4.96 6.93 -0.32
CA LEU A 143 -3.52 7.13 -0.20
C LEU A 143 -2.91 7.63 -1.51
N CYS A 144 -3.43 7.23 -2.67
CA CYS A 144 -3.00 7.73 -3.98
C CYS A 144 -3.15 9.25 -4.05
N GLY A 145 -4.34 9.80 -3.74
CA GLY A 145 -4.55 11.25 -3.74
C GLY A 145 -3.71 11.98 -2.69
N ARG A 146 -3.65 11.46 -1.46
CA ARG A 146 -2.85 12.06 -0.37
C ARG A 146 -1.37 12.14 -0.70
N SER A 147 -0.79 11.05 -1.21
CA SER A 147 0.61 11.02 -1.63
C SER A 147 0.87 11.86 -2.87
N ALA A 148 -0.07 11.92 -3.82
CA ALA A 148 0.03 12.80 -4.98
C ALA A 148 0.09 14.28 -4.59
N VAL A 149 -0.70 14.71 -3.59
CA VAL A 149 -0.62 16.07 -3.03
C VAL A 149 0.77 16.32 -2.44
N ALA A 150 1.25 15.41 -1.58
CA ALA A 150 2.59 15.54 -0.98
C ALA A 150 3.70 15.64 -2.04
N PHE A 151 3.67 14.78 -3.06
CA PHE A 151 4.69 14.81 -4.13
C PHE A 151 4.62 16.07 -4.98
N LYS A 152 3.42 16.60 -5.24
CA LYS A 152 3.27 17.88 -5.94
C LYS A 152 3.85 19.05 -5.13
N GLU A 153 3.63 19.07 -3.81
CA GLU A 153 4.17 20.09 -2.92
C GLU A 153 5.70 19.99 -2.78
N MET A 154 6.24 18.77 -2.71
CA MET A 154 7.69 18.54 -2.65
C MET A 154 8.40 18.78 -3.98
N GLY A 155 7.70 18.55 -5.09
CA GLY A 155 8.28 18.56 -6.44
C GLY A 155 9.22 17.37 -6.72
N ASN A 156 9.72 17.31 -7.95
CA ASN A 156 10.49 16.17 -8.49
C ASN A 156 11.79 15.88 -7.69
N THR A 157 12.50 16.92 -7.25
CA THR A 157 13.79 16.77 -6.56
C THR A 157 13.61 16.30 -5.12
N LYS A 158 12.86 17.06 -4.31
CA LYS A 158 12.72 16.76 -2.88
C LYS A 158 11.96 15.46 -2.64
N SER A 159 10.97 15.13 -3.47
CA SER A 159 10.22 13.87 -3.33
C SER A 159 11.10 12.62 -3.41
N LYS A 160 12.31 12.69 -4.00
CA LYS A 160 13.28 11.57 -4.00
C LYS A 160 13.70 11.14 -2.59
N GLU A 161 13.66 12.06 -1.62
CA GLU A 161 14.01 11.78 -0.21
C GLU A 161 13.13 10.70 0.43
N TRP A 162 11.95 10.42 -0.13
CA TRP A 162 11.07 9.36 0.38
C TRP A 162 11.32 7.99 -0.27
N PHE A 163 12.12 7.92 -1.34
CA PHE A 163 12.28 6.71 -2.12
C PHE A 163 13.71 6.17 -2.05
N THR A 164 13.88 4.93 -2.47
CA THR A 164 15.20 4.29 -2.56
C THR A 164 15.98 4.86 -3.74
N TRP A 165 16.56 6.03 -3.52
CA TRP A 165 17.52 6.69 -4.41
C TRP A 165 18.89 6.64 -3.75
N LEU A 166 19.78 5.82 -4.30
CA LEU A 166 21.12 5.61 -3.77
C LEU A 166 22.14 5.84 -4.87
N ARG A 167 23.27 6.46 -4.53
CA ARG A 167 24.44 6.54 -5.39
C ARG A 167 25.27 5.26 -5.30
N ALA A 168 26.12 5.05 -6.30
CA ALA A 168 27.09 3.96 -6.27
C ALA A 168 27.93 4.01 -4.98
N GLY A 169 28.07 2.86 -4.33
CA GLY A 169 28.80 2.69 -3.07
C GLY A 169 28.04 3.07 -1.78
N GLU A 170 26.80 3.57 -1.85
CA GLU A 170 26.05 3.96 -0.63
C GLU A 170 25.45 2.76 0.14
N HIS A 171 25.19 1.63 -0.53
CA HIS A 171 24.62 0.45 0.12
C HIS A 171 25.13 -0.86 -0.52
N PRO A 172 25.52 -1.89 0.27
CA PRO A 172 26.10 -3.13 -0.27
C PRO A 172 25.16 -3.92 -1.20
N ASN A 173 23.84 -3.83 -1.00
CA ASN A 173 22.87 -4.48 -1.89
C ASN A 173 22.71 -3.77 -3.26
N TYR A 174 23.13 -2.51 -3.35
CA TYR A 174 23.02 -1.68 -4.56
C TYR A 174 24.39 -1.04 -4.84
N PRO A 175 25.42 -1.84 -5.17
CA PRO A 175 26.79 -1.34 -5.32
C PRO A 175 26.92 -0.27 -6.40
N GLU A 176 26.13 -0.37 -7.47
CA GLU A 176 26.07 0.61 -8.56
C GLU A 176 25.09 1.76 -8.30
N GLY A 177 24.43 1.77 -7.13
CA GLY A 177 23.33 2.67 -6.84
C GLY A 177 21.99 2.19 -7.43
N ILE A 178 20.94 2.95 -7.17
CA ILE A 178 19.59 2.70 -7.67
C ILE A 178 18.78 4.00 -7.69
N GLU A 179 17.97 4.21 -8.72
CA GLU A 179 17.00 5.30 -8.80
C GLU A 179 15.58 4.71 -8.83
N ASP A 180 15.03 4.37 -7.67
CA ASP A 180 13.71 3.76 -7.56
C ASP A 180 12.63 4.79 -7.23
N ASN A 181 11.55 4.81 -8.02
CA ASN A 181 10.41 5.73 -7.84
C ASN A 181 9.14 5.07 -7.28
N THR A 182 9.28 3.83 -6.82
CA THR A 182 8.19 2.97 -6.34
C THR A 182 8.41 2.57 -4.90
N HIS A 183 9.62 2.12 -4.57
CA HIS A 183 9.92 1.60 -3.24
C HIS A 183 10.43 2.72 -2.34
N LEU A 184 9.80 2.80 -1.16
CA LEU A 184 10.14 3.81 -0.16
C LEU A 184 11.44 3.43 0.55
N ASN A 185 12.17 4.44 1.02
CA ASN A 185 13.18 4.23 2.06
C ASN A 185 12.53 4.33 3.46
N GLU A 186 13.33 4.32 4.52
CA GLU A 186 12.83 4.42 5.89
C GLU A 186 12.03 5.69 6.16
N GLN A 187 12.53 6.86 5.76
CA GLN A 187 11.86 8.15 5.93
C GLN A 187 10.53 8.17 5.18
N GLY A 188 10.52 7.74 3.91
CA GLY A 188 9.29 7.70 3.12
C GLY A 188 8.26 6.72 3.67
N ALA A 189 8.70 5.57 4.21
CA ALA A 189 7.80 4.63 4.87
C ALA A 189 7.14 5.24 6.10
N GLU A 190 7.86 6.03 6.89
CA GLU A 190 7.32 6.74 8.05
C GLU A 190 6.33 7.84 7.63
N GLU A 191 6.70 8.67 6.65
CA GLU A 191 5.82 9.74 6.17
C GLU A 191 4.54 9.21 5.51
N VAL A 192 4.62 8.13 4.74
CA VAL A 192 3.45 7.47 4.17
C VAL A 192 2.60 6.82 5.27
N ALA A 193 3.22 6.24 6.31
CA ALA A 193 2.48 5.71 7.45
C ALA A 193 1.74 6.82 8.21
N ARG A 194 2.34 8.02 8.34
CA ARG A 194 1.70 9.20 8.90
C ARG A 194 0.46 9.61 8.08
N LEU A 195 0.56 9.63 6.74
CA LEU A 195 -0.60 9.92 5.87
C LEU A 195 -1.76 8.95 6.10
N VAL A 196 -1.48 7.67 6.37
CA VAL A 196 -2.48 6.65 6.69
C VAL A 196 -3.02 6.84 8.11
N GLY A 197 -2.17 7.11 9.11
CA GLY A 197 -2.58 7.44 10.48
C GLY A 197 -3.52 8.64 10.55
N ASP A 198 -3.17 9.73 9.84
CA ASP A 198 -4.02 10.91 9.71
C ASP A 198 -5.37 10.58 9.05
N ALA A 199 -5.39 9.65 8.09
CA ALA A 199 -6.61 9.20 7.45
C ALA A 199 -7.51 8.37 8.39
N ILE A 200 -6.92 7.47 9.18
CA ILE A 200 -7.60 6.68 10.22
C ILE A 200 -8.33 7.61 11.19
N ILE A 201 -7.65 8.65 11.70
CA ILE A 201 -8.22 9.64 12.62
C ILE A 201 -9.36 10.41 11.93
N LYS A 202 -9.15 10.89 10.71
CA LYS A 202 -10.16 11.66 9.96
C LYS A 202 -11.42 10.85 9.64
N LEU A 203 -11.26 9.55 9.38
CA LEU A 203 -12.36 8.61 9.16
C LEU A 203 -13.02 8.15 10.47
N LYS A 204 -12.45 8.50 11.63
CA LYS A 204 -12.91 8.08 12.96
C LYS A 204 -13.02 6.56 13.05
N LEU A 205 -12.03 5.84 12.51
CA LEU A 205 -11.98 4.39 12.68
C LEU A 205 -11.68 4.10 14.15
N GLU A 206 -12.53 3.30 14.78
CA GLU A 206 -12.43 2.91 16.19
C GLU A 206 -11.37 1.82 16.34
N ILE A 207 -10.11 2.22 16.20
CA ILE A 207 -8.95 1.33 16.33
C ILE A 207 -8.44 1.40 17.78
N GLY A 208 -8.69 0.33 18.53
CA GLY A 208 -8.26 0.18 19.93
C GLY A 208 -9.34 0.50 20.95
#